data_AF-A0A2R8B9W3-F1
#
_entry.id   AF-A0A2R8B9W3-F1
#
_cell.length_a   1.000
_cell.length_b   1.000
_cell.length_c   1.000
_cell.angle_alpha   90.00
_cell.angle_beta   90.00
_cell.angle_gamma   90.00
#
_symmetry.space_group_name_H-M   'P 1'
#
loop_
_entity.id
_entity.type
_entity.pdbx_description
1 polymer ?
#
loop_
_entity_poly.entity_id
_entity_poly.type
_entity_poly.pdbx_seq_one_letter_code
_entity_poly.pdbx_strand_id
1 'polypeptide(L)' 'MQPVLYSHRLKTVLQHTVRELGLTLVLNDQQSLLPLRENEAVIRETAALLGINVNIEISADSTTVTFFA' A
#
# COMPACT_ATOMS: atom_id res chain seq x y z
N MET A 1 3.95 21.50 -0.82
CA MET A 1 4.22 20.27 -1.59
C MET A 1 3.16 19.25 -1.22
N GLN A 2 2.52 18.61 -2.18
CA GLN A 2 1.67 17.45 -1.90
C GLN A 2 2.56 16.25 -1.51
N PRO A 3 2.17 15.43 -0.51
CA PRO A 3 2.93 14.23 -0.17
C PRO A 3 2.89 13.24 -1.34
N VAL A 4 3.98 12.50 -1.52
CA VAL A 4 4.15 11.54 -2.62
C VAL A 4 4.46 10.17 -2.04
N LEU A 5 3.81 9.12 -2.57
CA LEU A 5 4.14 7.75 -2.23
C LEU A 5 5.39 7.31 -3.01
N TYR A 6 6.49 7.11 -2.30
CA TYR A 6 7.71 6.63 -2.91
C TYR A 6 7.73 5.10 -2.96
N SER A 7 7.74 4.54 -4.17
CA SER A 7 7.80 3.09 -4.42
C SER A 7 8.92 2.39 -3.64
N HIS A 8 10.11 2.99 -3.58
CA HIS A 8 11.25 2.42 -2.85
C HIS A 8 10.98 2.28 -1.34
N ARG A 9 10.29 3.25 -0.72
CA ARG A 9 9.96 3.19 0.72
C ARG A 9 8.86 2.19 0.98
N LEU A 10 7.82 2.20 0.14
CA LEU A 10 6.74 1.22 0.22
C LEU A 10 7.28 -0.21 0.10
N LYS A 11 8.17 -0.45 -0.87
CA LYS A 11 8.81 -1.75 -1.09
C LYS A 11 9.51 -2.25 0.17
N THR A 12 10.36 -1.43 0.80
CA THR A 12 11.10 -1.82 2.01
C THR A 12 10.15 -2.18 3.14
N VAL A 13 9.09 -1.40 3.36
CA VAL A 13 8.09 -1.71 4.40
C VAL A 13 7.39 -3.03 4.10
N LEU A 14 6.91 -3.24 2.87
CA LEU A 14 6.20 -4.46 2.48
C LEU A 14 7.10 -5.70 2.53
N GLN A 15 8.36 -5.57 2.15
CA GLN A 15 9.34 -6.66 2.24
C GLN A 15 9.50 -7.11 3.70
N HIS A 16 9.78 -6.19 4.62
CA HIS A 16 9.98 -6.57 6.01
C HIS A 16 8.69 -7.05 6.68
N THR A 17 7.57 -6.35 6.49
CA THR A 17 6.33 -6.64 7.22
C THR A 17 5.58 -7.86 6.69
N VAL A 18 5.37 -7.94 5.37
CA VAL A 18 4.53 -8.98 4.78
C VAL A 18 5.34 -10.19 4.38
N ARG A 19 6.50 -10.01 3.74
CA ARG A 19 7.32 -11.15 3.27
C ARG A 19 8.17 -11.78 4.35
N GLU A 20 8.88 -10.97 5.14
CA GLU A 20 9.83 -11.50 6.13
C GLU A 20 9.16 -11.85 7.45
N LEU A 21 8.27 -10.99 7.96
CA LEU A 21 7.55 -11.23 9.22
C LEU A 21 6.23 -12.00 9.03
N GLY A 22 5.74 -12.16 7.80
CA GLY A 22 4.49 -12.88 7.52
C GLY A 22 3.23 -12.18 8.01
N LEU A 23 3.27 -10.86 8.24
CA LEU A 23 2.15 -10.09 8.78
C LEU A 23 1.24 -9.58 7.66
N THR A 24 -0.03 -9.36 7.98
CA THR A 24 -0.94 -8.58 7.12
C THR A 24 -0.76 -7.09 7.43
N LEU A 25 -0.56 -6.27 6.39
CA LEU A 25 -0.49 -4.82 6.53
C LEU A 25 -1.75 -4.18 5.94
N VAL A 26 -2.38 -3.29 6.71
CA VAL A 26 -3.53 -2.50 6.26
C VAL A 26 -3.17 -1.02 6.29
N LEU A 27 -3.36 -0.33 5.17
CA LEU A 27 -3.24 1.13 5.05
C LEU A 27 -4.61 1.73 4.76
N ASN A 28 -4.94 2.84 5.42
CA ASN A 28 -6.11 3.66 5.08
C ASN A 28 -5.68 5.12 4.91
N ASP A 29 -6.42 5.89 4.10
CA ASP A 29 -6.15 7.30 3.86
C ASP A 29 -7.16 8.26 4.50
N GLN A 30 -8.05 7.79 5.39
CA GLN A 30 -9.08 8.64 6.06
C GLN A 30 -8.52 9.90 6.71
N GLN A 31 -7.30 9.84 7.26
CA GLN A 31 -6.64 10.96 7.93
C GLN A 31 -5.33 11.37 7.24
N SER A 32 -5.12 10.87 6.02
CA SER A 32 -3.88 11.07 5.27
C SER A 32 -4.04 12.19 4.25
N LEU A 33 -3.01 13.03 4.13
CA LEU A 33 -2.89 13.99 3.03
C LEU A 33 -2.44 13.33 1.71
N LEU A 34 -2.09 12.04 1.76
CA LEU A 34 -1.70 11.23 0.61
C LEU A 34 -2.88 10.31 0.22
N PRO A 35 -3.58 10.61 -0.89
CA PRO A 35 -4.67 9.76 -1.38
C PRO A 35 -4.12 8.45 -1.95
N LEU A 36 -4.52 7.31 -1.39
CA LEU A 36 -4.06 6.00 -1.85
C LEU A 36 -4.65 5.64 -3.21
N ARG A 37 -5.87 6.12 -3.50
CA ARG A 37 -6.52 5.94 -4.81
C ARG A 37 -5.69 6.48 -5.98
N GLU A 38 -5.04 7.63 -5.80
CA GLU A 38 -4.18 8.23 -6.84
C GLU A 38 -2.84 7.49 -7.00
N ASN A 39 -2.48 6.66 -6.02
CA ASN A 39 -1.23 5.90 -5.99
C ASN A 39 -1.44 4.39 -6.23
N GLU A 40 -2.62 3.99 -6.71
CA GLU A 40 -2.98 2.59 -6.93
C GLU A 40 -1.98 1.85 -7.84
N ALA A 41 -1.53 2.47 -8.92
CA ALA A 41 -0.56 1.87 -9.84
C ALA A 41 0.75 1.53 -9.11
N VAL A 42 1.31 2.48 -8.36
CA VAL A 42 2.53 2.29 -7.57
C VAL A 42 2.37 1.18 -6.54
N ILE A 43 1.22 1.14 -5.88
CA ILE A 43 0.88 0.12 -4.87
C ILE A 43 0.88 -1.28 -5.50
N ARG A 44 0.17 -1.45 -6.61
CA ARG A 44 0.05 -2.74 -7.32
C ARG A 44 1.39 -3.19 -7.89
N GLU A 45 2.13 -2.29 -8.52
CA GLU A 45 3.46 -2.59 -9.05
C GLU A 45 4.42 -3.03 -7.94
N THR A 46 4.41 -2.32 -6.81
CA THR A 46 5.29 -2.65 -5.67
C THR A 46 4.92 -4.01 -5.05
N ALA A 47 3.64 -4.31 -4.90
CA ALA A 47 3.17 -5.62 -4.43
C ALA A 47 3.56 -6.74 -5.42
N ALA A 48 3.39 -6.51 -6.72
CA ALA A 48 3.75 -7.47 -7.77
C ALA A 48 5.26 -7.78 -7.78
N LEU A 49 6.11 -6.77 -7.61
CA LEU A 49 7.57 -6.93 -7.51
C LEU A 49 8.01 -7.83 -6.34
N LEU A 50 7.19 -7.90 -5.28
CA LEU A 50 7.48 -8.69 -4.08
C LEU A 50 6.72 -10.02 -4.04
N GLY A 51 5.86 -10.30 -5.03
CA GLY A 51 4.97 -11.46 -5.02
C GLY A 51 4.03 -11.46 -3.80
N ILE A 52 3.48 -10.29 -3.47
CA ILE A 52 2.53 -10.05 -2.37
C ILE A 52 1.14 -9.86 -2.96
N ASN A 53 0.12 -10.44 -2.33
CA ASN A 53 -1.26 -10.19 -2.68
C ASN A 53 -1.71 -8.83 -2.13
N VAL A 54 -2.51 -8.12 -2.93
CA VAL A 54 -3.06 -6.81 -2.54
C VAL A 54 -4.55 -6.73 -2.85
N ASN A 55 -5.33 -6.36 -1.83
CA ASN A 55 -6.74 -5.97 -1.98
C ASN A 55 -6.87 -4.45 -1.80
N ILE A 56 -7.64 -3.81 -2.67
CA ILE A 56 -7.87 -2.35 -2.64
C ILE A 56 -9.37 -2.12 -2.63
N GLU A 57 -9.85 -1.52 -1.55
CA GLU A 57 -11.26 -1.23 -1.32
C GLU A 57 -11.44 0.29 -1.32
N ILE A 58 -12.18 0.80 -2.31
CA ILE A 58 -12.45 2.23 -2.46
C ILE A 58 -13.86 2.51 -1.94
N SER A 59 -13.97 3.33 -0.90
CA SER A 59 -15.22 3.85 -0.36
C SER A 59 -15.40 5.33 -0.74
N ALA A 60 -16.54 5.92 -0.39
CA ALA A 60 -16.83 7.34 -0.66
C ALA A 60 -15.82 8.29 0.00
N ASP A 61 -15.38 7.95 1.21
CA ASP A 61 -14.56 8.85 2.06
C ASP A 61 -13.10 8.40 2.21
N SER A 62 -12.77 7.17 1.78
CA SER A 62 -11.42 6.62 1.95
C SER A 62 -11.15 5.40 1.09
N THR A 63 -9.86 5.12 0.89
CA THR A 63 -9.32 3.91 0.29
C THR A 63 -8.61 3.09 1.36
N THR A 64 -8.94 1.81 1.43
CA THR A 64 -8.25 0.83 2.28
C THR A 64 -7.45 -0.12 1.39
N VAL A 65 -6.19 -0.33 1.73
CA VAL A 65 -5.28 -1.22 1.01
C VAL A 65 -4.77 -2.29 1.97
N THR A 66 -5.02 -3.54 1.65
CA THR A 66 -4.63 -4.70 2.46
C THR A 66 -3.60 -5.53 1.71
N PHE A 67 -2.43 -5.73 2.31
CA PHE A 67 -1.33 -6.53 1.78
C PHE A 67 -1.17 -7.81 2.59
N PHE A 68 -1.03 -8.95 1.91
CA PHE A 68 -0.90 -10.27 2.54
C PHE A 68 -0.11 -11.24 1.66
N ALA A 69 0.46 -12.28 2.27
CA ALA A 69 1.25 -13.30 1.58
C ALA A 69 0.41 -14.13 0.59
#